data_AF-A0A258GSX2-F1
#
_entry.id   AF-A0A258GSX2-F1
#
_cell.length_a   1.000
_cell.length_b   1.000
_cell.length_c   1.000
_cell.angle_alpha   90.00
_cell.angle_beta   90.00
_cell.angle_gamma   90.00
#
_symmetry.space_group_name_H-M   'P 1'
#
loop_
_entity.id
_entity.type
_entity.pdbx_description
1 polymer ?
#
loop_
_entity_poly.entity_id
_entity_poly.type
_entity_poly.pdbx_seq_one_letter_code
_entity_poly.pdbx_strand_id
1 'polypeptide(L)'
;MLDPNAAPARDRAEATIGLADLFTIGIGPSSSHTVGPMRAGFAFAEAALDRGPPVSVSCELFGSLALTGKGHATDIAVMLGLAGHQPECVDPDAVPTIIDTIRAEAQLKLGGHVPVSFVEGTHLVFRGDRFLPAHPNGMRFVAHYADGEPYETFWYSIGGGAVVEGGCDLPQSNVRLPFAFSSGAELLAVGEAEGKSIADIVRANEAAWRDDAETDAFLDSLRAAMSACIERGMRGEG
;
A
#
# COMPACT_ATOMS: atom_id res chain seq x y z
N MET A 1 -14.82 -43.71 -13.75
CA MET A 1 -13.95 -44.35 -12.75
C MET A 1 -13.12 -43.22 -12.16
N LEU A 2 -13.50 -42.72 -11.00
CA LEU A 2 -12.90 -41.55 -10.35
C LEU A 2 -11.58 -41.97 -9.71
N ASP A 3 -10.54 -41.16 -9.87
CA ASP A 3 -9.20 -41.40 -9.35
C ASP A 3 -9.22 -41.41 -7.81
N PRO A 4 -8.84 -42.52 -7.14
CA PRO A 4 -8.87 -42.63 -5.69
C PRO A 4 -7.74 -41.85 -4.98
N ASN A 5 -6.89 -41.12 -5.72
CA ASN A 5 -5.76 -40.37 -5.17
C ASN A 5 -5.89 -38.85 -5.30
N ALA A 6 -7.08 -38.33 -5.60
CA ALA A 6 -7.37 -36.91 -5.46
C ALA A 6 -7.40 -36.56 -3.96
N ALA A 7 -6.26 -36.13 -3.41
CA ALA A 7 -6.20 -35.55 -2.08
C ALA A 7 -7.25 -34.44 -1.99
N PRO A 8 -8.05 -34.37 -0.91
CA PRO A 8 -8.99 -33.26 -0.73
C PRO A 8 -8.18 -31.96 -0.79
N ALA A 9 -8.68 -30.98 -1.55
CA ALA A 9 -8.07 -29.66 -1.76
C ALA A 9 -8.03 -28.79 -0.48
N ARG A 10 -7.81 -29.40 0.69
CA ARG A 10 -7.89 -28.77 2.01
C ARG A 10 -6.55 -28.35 2.61
N ASP A 11 -5.43 -28.63 1.94
CA ASP A 11 -4.08 -28.47 2.52
C ASP A 11 -3.06 -27.72 1.65
N ARG A 12 -3.52 -27.00 0.62
CA ARG A 12 -2.67 -25.96 0.03
C ARG A 12 -2.91 -24.68 0.79
N ALA A 13 -1.88 -24.18 1.47
CA ALA A 13 -1.81 -22.80 1.93
C ALA A 13 -1.74 -21.87 0.69
N GLU A 14 -2.84 -21.78 -0.05
CA GLU A 14 -3.03 -20.83 -1.13
C GLU A 14 -3.48 -19.51 -0.49
N ALA A 15 -2.79 -18.43 -0.84
CA ALA A 15 -3.11 -17.09 -0.36
C ALA A 15 -4.58 -16.77 -0.68
N THR A 16 -5.41 -16.61 0.35
CA THR A 16 -6.80 -16.18 0.21
C THR A 16 -6.81 -14.71 -0.20
N ILE A 17 -7.51 -14.38 -1.28
CA ILE A 17 -7.65 -13.02 -1.81
C ILE A 17 -9.05 -12.50 -1.48
N GLY A 18 -9.13 -11.32 -0.86
CA GLY A 18 -10.37 -10.58 -0.64
C GLY A 18 -10.53 -9.35 -1.54
N LEU A 19 -11.67 -8.68 -1.45
CA LEU A 19 -11.99 -7.50 -2.24
C LEU A 19 -10.99 -6.35 -2.05
N ALA A 20 -10.52 -6.14 -0.82
CA ALA A 20 -9.54 -5.09 -0.50
C ALA A 20 -8.13 -5.37 -1.06
N ASP A 21 -7.84 -6.62 -1.43
CA ASP A 21 -6.59 -6.99 -2.11
C ASP A 21 -6.68 -6.71 -3.62
N LEU A 22 -7.88 -6.81 -4.19
CA LEU A 22 -8.14 -6.59 -5.61
C LEU A 22 -8.34 -5.11 -5.95
N PHE A 23 -9.01 -4.37 -5.06
CA PHE A 23 -9.35 -2.97 -5.27
C PHE A 23 -8.74 -2.12 -4.17
N THR A 24 -7.78 -1.27 -4.53
CA THR A 24 -7.20 -0.29 -3.61
C THR A 24 -7.48 1.12 -4.11
N ILE A 25 -8.05 1.95 -3.22
CA ILE A 25 -8.15 3.39 -3.47
C ILE A 25 -6.77 3.97 -3.23
N GLY A 26 -6.28 4.76 -4.17
CA GLY A 26 -4.96 5.34 -4.07
C GLY A 26 -4.76 6.46 -5.08
N ILE A 27 -3.57 7.04 -5.06
CA ILE A 27 -3.15 8.04 -6.03
C ILE A 27 -2.34 7.39 -7.15
N GLY A 28 -2.66 7.77 -8.39
CA GLY A 28 -1.92 7.36 -9.58
C GLY A 28 -0.52 7.99 -9.66
N PRO A 29 0.34 7.52 -10.59
CA PRO A 29 0.00 6.63 -11.69
C PRO A 29 0.18 5.13 -11.42
N SER A 30 0.76 4.71 -10.27
CA SER A 30 1.14 3.30 -10.05
C SER A 30 0.94 2.81 -8.61
N SER A 31 0.27 1.68 -8.41
CA SER A 31 0.07 1.12 -7.06
C SER A 31 1.37 0.65 -6.39
N SER A 32 2.29 0.04 -7.13
CA SER A 32 3.56 -0.46 -6.57
C SER A 32 4.61 0.64 -6.35
N HIS A 33 4.56 1.72 -7.14
CA HIS A 33 5.54 2.80 -7.12
C HIS A 33 5.02 4.09 -6.49
N THR A 34 3.71 4.17 -6.19
CA THR A 34 3.08 5.33 -5.55
C THR A 34 2.41 4.92 -4.24
N VAL A 35 1.41 4.01 -4.27
CA VAL A 35 0.67 3.62 -3.05
C VAL A 35 1.56 2.93 -2.01
N GLY A 36 2.35 1.93 -2.41
CA GLY A 36 3.25 1.22 -1.50
C GLY A 36 4.24 2.17 -0.81
N PRO A 37 5.06 2.94 -1.55
CA PRO A 37 5.99 3.90 -0.97
C PRO A 37 5.35 4.95 -0.04
N MET A 38 4.14 5.41 -0.36
CA MET A 38 3.39 6.32 0.51
C MET A 38 3.01 5.65 1.84
N ARG A 39 2.50 4.41 1.80
CA ARG A 39 2.18 3.63 3.02
C ARG A 39 3.42 3.35 3.87
N ALA A 40 4.55 2.99 3.24
CA ALA A 40 5.80 2.79 3.96
C ALA A 40 6.30 4.09 4.63
N GLY A 41 6.21 5.22 3.93
CA GLY A 41 6.55 6.53 4.49
C GLY A 41 5.66 6.91 5.68
N PHE A 42 4.36 6.67 5.57
CA PHE A 42 3.40 6.90 6.66
C PHE A 42 3.72 6.04 7.89
N ALA A 43 3.87 4.72 7.71
CA ALA A 43 4.16 3.79 8.80
C ALA A 43 5.50 4.12 9.49
N PHE A 44 6.53 4.48 8.70
CA PHE A 44 7.80 4.93 9.24
C PHE A 44 7.68 6.23 10.04
N ALA A 45 6.91 7.21 9.56
CA ALA A 45 6.73 8.49 10.24
C ALA A 45 6.11 8.30 11.64
N GLU A 46 5.05 7.50 11.75
CA GLU A 46 4.42 7.17 13.04
C GLU A 46 5.42 6.48 13.98
N ALA A 47 6.11 5.44 13.48
CA ALA A 47 7.07 4.68 14.28
C ALA A 47 8.30 5.51 14.71
N ALA A 48 8.70 6.51 13.92
CA ALA A 48 9.75 7.44 14.29
C ALA A 48 9.27 8.41 15.38
N LEU A 49 8.07 8.96 15.26
CA LEU A 49 7.51 9.89 16.23
C LEU A 49 7.25 9.27 17.60
N ASP A 50 6.88 7.99 17.64
CA ASP A 50 6.76 7.20 18.89
C ASP A 50 8.07 7.13 19.68
N ARG A 51 9.22 7.31 19.02
CA ARG A 51 10.55 7.33 19.64
C ARG A 51 11.00 8.72 20.07
N GLY A 52 10.24 9.76 19.73
CA GLY A 52 10.53 11.16 20.02
C GLY A 52 10.53 12.03 18.75
N PRO A 53 10.78 13.35 18.87
CA PRO A 53 10.83 14.25 17.73
C PRO A 53 12.21 14.18 17.02
N PRO A 54 12.30 13.69 15.77
CA PRO A 54 13.56 13.70 15.04
C PRO A 54 13.91 15.11 14.53
N VAL A 55 15.19 15.35 14.27
CA VAL A 55 15.71 16.59 13.67
C VAL A 55 15.66 16.56 12.13
N SER A 56 15.79 15.38 11.54
CA SER A 56 15.70 15.15 10.11
C SER A 56 15.28 13.72 9.80
N VAL A 57 14.73 13.51 8.61
CA VAL A 57 14.43 12.18 8.07
C VAL A 57 15.01 12.04 6.67
N SER A 58 15.36 10.83 6.27
CA SER A 58 15.81 10.51 4.92
C SER A 58 15.23 9.19 4.43
N CYS A 59 15.12 9.07 3.11
CA CYS A 59 14.67 7.89 2.41
C CYS A 59 15.62 7.59 1.24
N GLU A 60 16.07 6.34 1.15
CA GLU A 60 16.76 5.83 -0.03
C GLU A 60 15.87 4.81 -0.74
N LEU A 61 15.71 4.99 -2.05
CA LEU A 61 14.98 4.11 -2.93
C LEU A 61 15.98 3.21 -3.66
N PHE A 62 15.70 1.91 -3.78
CA PHE A 62 16.59 0.92 -4.38
C PHE A 62 15.96 0.20 -5.57
N GLY A 63 16.81 -0.38 -6.40
CA GLY A 63 16.42 -1.30 -7.47
C GLY A 63 15.39 -0.74 -8.45
N SER A 64 14.38 -1.54 -8.80
CA SER A 64 13.34 -1.18 -9.78
C SER A 64 12.56 0.07 -9.37
N LEU A 65 12.37 0.26 -8.06
CA LEU A 65 11.71 1.43 -7.50
C LEU A 65 12.54 2.70 -7.74
N ALA A 66 13.86 2.63 -7.62
CA ALA A 66 14.74 3.76 -7.91
C ALA A 66 14.84 4.06 -9.42
N LEU A 67 14.89 3.01 -10.26
CA LEU A 67 15.08 3.17 -11.70
C LEU A 67 13.89 3.83 -12.39
N THR A 68 12.68 3.53 -11.91
CA THR A 68 11.44 4.01 -12.55
C THR A 68 10.66 5.01 -11.70
N GLY A 69 11.08 5.26 -10.45
CA GLY A 69 10.26 5.96 -9.47
C GLY A 69 9.92 7.41 -9.82
N LYS A 70 10.83 8.15 -10.48
CA LYS A 70 10.52 9.51 -10.95
C LYS A 70 9.37 9.55 -11.96
N GLY A 71 9.32 8.57 -12.87
CA GLY A 71 8.23 8.44 -13.84
C GLY A 71 6.90 8.01 -13.21
N HIS A 72 6.94 7.51 -11.97
CA HIS A 72 5.78 7.05 -11.23
C HIS A 72 5.47 7.89 -9.98
N ALA A 73 6.06 9.08 -9.85
CA ALA A 73 5.87 9.97 -8.71
C ALA A 73 6.19 9.33 -7.34
N THR A 74 7.15 8.40 -7.28
CA THR A 74 7.56 7.74 -6.04
C THR A 74 8.15 8.72 -5.03
N ASP A 75 8.85 9.74 -5.51
CA ASP A 75 9.34 10.84 -4.70
C ASP A 75 8.22 11.58 -3.98
N ILE A 76 7.21 11.99 -4.74
CA ILE A 76 6.00 12.64 -4.23
C ILE A 76 5.30 11.73 -3.23
N ALA A 77 5.11 10.44 -3.57
CA ALA A 77 4.48 9.46 -2.68
C ALA A 77 5.18 9.34 -1.33
N VAL A 78 6.51 9.23 -1.33
CA VAL A 78 7.30 9.13 -0.10
C VAL A 78 7.17 10.41 0.73
N MET A 79 7.26 11.58 0.12
CA MET A 79 7.10 12.86 0.82
C MET A 79 5.70 13.01 1.43
N LEU A 80 4.64 12.63 0.70
CA LEU A 80 3.27 12.65 1.23
C LEU A 80 3.10 11.69 2.40
N GLY A 81 3.62 10.46 2.29
CA GLY A 81 3.58 9.46 3.35
C GLY A 81 4.27 9.96 4.62
N LEU A 82 5.51 10.46 4.49
CA LEU A 82 6.25 11.05 5.60
C LEU A 82 5.49 12.23 6.22
N ALA A 83 4.80 13.04 5.41
CA ALA A 83 3.99 14.15 5.87
C ALA A 83 2.64 13.74 6.51
N GLY A 84 2.41 12.44 6.72
CA GLY A 84 1.22 11.91 7.40
C GLY A 84 0.00 11.72 6.50
N HIS A 85 0.15 11.83 5.18
CA HIS A 85 -0.94 11.55 4.25
C HIS A 85 -1.00 10.06 3.91
N GLN A 86 -2.23 9.53 3.79
CA GLN A 86 -2.49 8.17 3.34
C GLN A 86 -3.07 8.16 1.92
N PRO A 87 -2.71 7.18 1.07
CA PRO A 87 -3.11 7.17 -0.34
C PRO A 87 -4.63 7.12 -0.53
N GLU A 88 -5.37 6.55 0.42
CA GLU A 88 -6.83 6.43 0.41
C GLU A 88 -7.54 7.76 0.70
N CYS A 89 -6.86 8.69 1.39
CA CYS A 89 -7.49 9.91 1.94
C CYS A 89 -6.85 11.22 1.48
N VAL A 90 -5.69 11.17 0.80
CA VAL A 90 -5.05 12.38 0.29
C VAL A 90 -5.89 13.02 -0.81
N ASP A 91 -6.11 14.33 -0.71
CA ASP A 91 -6.73 15.10 -1.79
C ASP A 91 -5.71 15.29 -2.93
N PRO A 92 -5.94 14.70 -4.12
CA PRO A 92 -5.00 14.82 -5.23
C PRO A 92 -4.78 16.27 -5.68
N ASP A 93 -5.75 17.16 -5.49
CA ASP A 93 -5.63 18.57 -5.91
C ASP A 93 -4.75 19.37 -4.95
N ALA A 94 -4.60 18.92 -3.69
CA ALA A 94 -3.72 19.55 -2.70
C ALA A 94 -2.25 19.12 -2.83
N VAL A 95 -1.98 18.00 -3.51
CA VAL A 95 -0.63 17.41 -3.62
C VAL A 95 0.41 18.40 -4.16
N PRO A 96 0.19 19.12 -5.27
CA PRO A 96 1.18 20.07 -5.77
C PRO A 96 1.58 21.12 -4.73
N THR A 97 0.60 21.69 -4.02
CA THR A 97 0.86 22.70 -2.98
C THR A 97 1.64 22.13 -1.80
N ILE A 98 1.32 20.91 -1.35
CA ILE A 98 2.06 20.25 -0.26
C ILE A 98 3.53 20.06 -0.64
N ILE A 99 3.78 19.52 -1.84
CA ILE A 99 5.15 19.25 -2.32
C ILE A 99 5.93 20.55 -2.55
N ASP A 100 5.31 21.57 -3.14
CA ASP A 100 5.95 22.87 -3.34
C ASP A 100 6.33 23.54 -2.02
N THR A 101 5.48 23.39 -0.99
CA THR A 101 5.78 23.88 0.37
C THR A 101 7.00 23.17 0.95
N ILE A 102 7.04 21.83 0.89
CA ILE A 102 8.18 21.05 1.40
C ILE A 102 9.49 21.47 0.72
N ARG A 103 9.44 21.66 -0.61
CA ARG A 103 10.60 22.09 -1.41
C ARG A 103 11.05 23.51 -1.07
N ALA A 104 10.11 24.44 -0.94
CA ALA A 104 10.41 25.84 -0.66
C ALA A 104 10.96 26.06 0.74
N GLU A 105 10.43 25.34 1.73
CA GLU A 105 10.84 25.47 3.14
C GLU A 105 12.05 24.60 3.49
N ALA A 106 12.44 23.65 2.62
CA ALA A 106 13.44 22.62 2.92
C ALA A 106 13.14 21.87 4.23
N GLN A 107 11.85 21.70 4.52
CA GLN A 107 11.32 21.15 5.75
C GLN A 107 10.08 20.31 5.42
N LEU A 108 9.88 19.24 6.17
CA LEU A 108 8.70 18.39 6.10
C LEU A 108 8.02 18.34 7.46
N LYS A 109 6.69 18.41 7.51
CA LYS A 109 5.93 18.19 8.74
C LYS A 109 5.70 16.69 8.93
N LEU A 110 6.60 16.02 9.63
CA LEU A 110 6.55 14.57 9.87
C LEU A 110 5.26 14.20 10.61
N GLY A 111 4.55 13.20 10.11
CA GLY A 111 3.22 12.80 10.61
C GLY A 111 2.17 13.92 10.52
N GLY A 112 2.44 14.97 9.73
CA GLY A 112 1.56 16.14 9.57
C GLY A 112 1.74 17.23 10.64
N HIS A 113 2.62 17.04 11.63
CA HIS A 113 2.66 17.93 12.80
C HIS A 113 4.07 18.32 13.28
N VAL A 114 5.10 17.46 13.17
CA VAL A 114 6.45 17.79 13.65
C VAL A 114 7.31 18.32 12.51
N PRO A 115 7.74 19.60 12.52
CA PRO A 115 8.64 20.12 11.49
C PRO A 115 10.04 19.50 11.61
N VAL A 116 10.52 18.86 10.54
CA VAL A 116 11.85 18.22 10.46
C VAL A 116 12.60 18.67 9.21
N SER A 117 13.92 18.82 9.31
CA SER A 117 14.74 19.19 8.15
C SER A 117 14.59 18.15 7.04
N PHE A 118 14.23 18.61 5.83
CA PHE A 118 14.05 17.74 4.68
C PHE A 118 14.30 18.50 3.37
N VAL A 119 15.51 18.33 2.85
CA VAL A 119 15.91 18.77 1.50
C VAL A 119 15.77 17.60 0.54
N GLU A 120 14.79 17.61 -0.37
CA GLU A 120 14.48 16.49 -1.28
C GLU A 120 15.73 15.96 -2.00
N GLY A 121 16.55 16.83 -2.60
CA GLY A 121 17.75 16.41 -3.34
C GLY A 121 18.86 15.77 -2.49
N THR A 122 18.77 15.85 -1.16
CA THR A 122 19.76 15.29 -0.22
C THR A 122 19.19 14.13 0.59
N HIS A 123 17.94 14.27 1.02
CA HIS A 123 17.29 13.35 1.94
C HIS A 123 16.44 12.30 1.23
N LEU A 124 16.09 12.50 -0.03
CA LEU A 124 15.42 11.50 -0.84
C LEU A 124 16.33 11.08 -2.00
N VAL A 125 16.89 9.87 -1.91
CA VAL A 125 17.94 9.45 -2.84
C VAL A 125 17.59 8.20 -3.61
N PHE A 126 17.69 8.30 -4.94
CA PHE A 126 17.46 7.20 -5.87
C PHE A 126 18.77 6.41 -6.10
N ARG A 127 18.85 5.19 -5.55
CA ARG A 127 19.97 4.24 -5.68
C ARG A 127 19.67 3.20 -6.76
N GLY A 128 19.62 3.63 -8.02
CA GLY A 128 19.40 2.73 -9.17
C GLY A 128 20.56 1.75 -9.43
N ASP A 129 21.71 2.00 -8.83
CA ASP A 129 22.93 1.18 -8.90
C ASP A 129 22.95 0.04 -7.86
N ARG A 130 22.00 0.02 -6.92
CA ARG A 130 21.98 -0.93 -5.80
C ARG A 130 20.62 -1.61 -5.65
N PHE A 131 20.66 -2.90 -5.35
CA PHE A 131 19.48 -3.72 -5.09
C PHE A 131 19.57 -4.29 -3.68
N LEU A 132 18.45 -4.28 -2.97
CA LEU A 132 18.32 -4.97 -1.69
C LEU A 132 18.01 -6.46 -1.94
N PRO A 133 18.46 -7.37 -1.06
CA PRO A 133 18.39 -8.81 -1.31
C PRO A 133 16.97 -9.38 -1.26
N ALA A 134 16.05 -8.79 -0.50
CA ALA A 134 14.72 -9.38 -0.28
C ALA A 134 13.72 -9.10 -1.40
N HIS A 135 13.71 -7.89 -1.98
CA HIS A 135 12.78 -7.53 -3.06
C HIS A 135 13.34 -6.37 -3.89
N PRO A 136 13.10 -6.33 -5.23
CA PRO A 136 13.63 -5.29 -6.11
C PRO A 136 13.09 -3.88 -5.84
N ASN A 137 11.91 -3.76 -5.20
CA ASN A 137 11.33 -2.48 -4.80
C ASN A 137 11.63 -2.19 -3.33
N GLY A 138 12.89 -1.86 -3.06
CA GLY A 138 13.38 -1.61 -1.72
C GLY A 138 13.38 -0.14 -1.33
N MET A 139 13.11 0.13 -0.06
CA MET A 139 13.18 1.44 0.56
C MET A 139 13.93 1.32 1.88
N ARG A 140 14.73 2.33 2.21
CA ARG A 140 15.38 2.47 3.52
C ARG A 140 15.01 3.83 4.07
N PHE A 141 14.43 3.87 5.26
CA PHE A 141 14.10 5.11 5.95
C PHE A 141 14.99 5.28 7.17
N VAL A 142 15.43 6.51 7.43
CA VAL A 142 16.27 6.85 8.58
C VAL A 142 15.76 8.14 9.22
N ALA A 143 15.50 8.11 10.53
CA ALA A 143 15.20 9.28 11.35
C ALA A 143 16.39 9.58 12.25
N HIS A 144 16.86 10.83 12.22
CA HIS A 144 17.95 11.30 13.06
C HIS A 144 17.40 12.12 14.21
N TYR A 145 17.87 11.88 15.43
CA TYR A 145 17.47 12.61 16.64
C TYR A 145 18.61 13.50 17.11
N ALA A 146 18.29 14.55 17.89
CA ALA A 146 19.29 15.45 18.45
C ALA A 146 20.27 14.71 19.37
N ASP A 147 19.73 13.83 20.21
CA ASP A 147 20.46 13.03 21.18
C ASP A 147 19.97 11.57 21.09
N GLY A 148 20.64 10.74 20.31
CA GLY A 148 20.28 9.32 20.20
C GLY A 148 20.82 8.65 18.95
N GLU A 149 20.73 7.32 18.94
CA GLU A 149 21.00 6.54 17.74
C GLU A 149 19.89 6.78 16.70
N PRO A 150 20.25 6.86 15.40
CA PRO A 150 19.25 6.99 14.36
C PRO A 150 18.32 5.77 14.34
N TYR A 151 17.05 6.02 14.05
CA TYR A 151 16.09 4.94 13.81
C TYR A 151 16.07 4.59 12.34
N GLU A 152 16.45 3.36 12.00
CA GLU A 152 16.53 2.86 10.64
C GLU A 152 15.58 1.68 10.42
N THR A 153 14.86 1.70 9.29
CA THR A 153 14.02 0.59 8.86
C THR A 153 14.13 0.36 7.35
N PHE A 154 13.91 -0.88 6.93
CA PHE A 154 13.85 -1.26 5.52
C PHE A 154 12.43 -1.67 5.18
N TRP A 155 11.97 -1.33 3.98
CA TRP A 155 10.62 -1.62 3.52
C TRP A 155 10.63 -2.10 2.09
N TYR A 156 9.69 -2.97 1.75
CA TYR A 156 9.54 -3.55 0.43
C TYR A 156 8.13 -3.40 -0.09
N SER A 157 7.98 -2.79 -1.28
CA SER A 157 6.69 -2.73 -1.98
C SER A 157 6.49 -3.96 -2.84
N ILE A 158 5.62 -4.88 -2.40
CA ILE A 158 5.48 -6.24 -2.97
C ILE A 158 4.35 -6.37 -4.00
N GLY A 159 3.66 -5.27 -4.34
CA GLY A 159 2.57 -5.25 -5.33
C GLY A 159 1.20 -4.99 -4.70
N GLY A 160 0.22 -4.55 -5.51
CA GLY A 160 -1.13 -4.20 -5.03
C GLY A 160 -1.21 -3.01 -4.06
N GLY A 161 -0.09 -2.32 -3.82
CA GLY A 161 0.04 -1.30 -2.77
C GLY A 161 0.42 -1.86 -1.39
N ALA A 162 0.64 -3.16 -1.26
CA ALA A 162 1.10 -3.77 -0.02
C ALA A 162 2.60 -3.51 0.22
N VAL A 163 2.97 -3.31 1.49
CA VAL A 163 4.36 -3.14 1.93
C VAL A 163 4.68 -4.06 3.10
N VAL A 164 5.95 -4.47 3.18
CA VAL A 164 6.45 -5.33 4.25
C VAL A 164 7.75 -4.72 4.79
N GLU A 165 7.85 -4.65 6.11
CA GLU A 165 9.07 -4.22 6.79
C GLU A 165 10.13 -5.35 6.72
N GLY A 166 11.38 -4.97 6.44
CA GLY A 166 12.49 -5.90 6.31
C GLY A 166 12.82 -6.58 7.64
N GLY A 167 12.96 -7.91 7.59
CA GLY A 167 13.13 -8.75 8.77
C GLY A 167 11.82 -9.37 9.28
N CYS A 168 10.67 -9.02 8.69
CA CYS A 168 9.40 -9.69 8.93
C CYS A 168 9.10 -10.73 7.83
N ASP A 169 8.57 -11.89 8.25
CA ASP A 169 7.99 -12.86 7.32
C ASP A 169 6.75 -12.27 6.64
N LEU A 170 6.48 -12.69 5.39
CA LEU A 170 5.23 -12.33 4.72
C LEU A 170 4.03 -12.77 5.58
N PRO A 171 3.05 -11.90 5.84
CA PRO A 171 1.89 -12.27 6.63
C PRO A 171 1.16 -13.45 5.97
N GLN A 172 1.11 -14.58 6.69
CA GLN A 172 0.31 -15.74 6.27
C GLN A 172 -1.14 -15.49 6.67
N SER A 173 -2.04 -15.46 5.68
CA SER A 173 -3.47 -15.44 5.95
C SER A 173 -3.91 -16.78 6.56
N ASN A 174 -4.36 -16.74 7.80
CA ASN A 174 -4.95 -17.90 8.50
C ASN A 174 -6.49 -17.93 8.38
N VAL A 175 -7.05 -17.18 7.41
CA VAL A 175 -8.50 -17.05 7.24
C VAL A 175 -9.05 -18.26 6.48
N ARG A 176 -10.10 -18.89 7.01
CA ARG A 176 -10.84 -19.95 6.32
C ARG A 176 -12.09 -19.38 5.68
N LEU A 177 -12.18 -19.48 4.36
CA LEU A 177 -13.34 -19.02 3.60
C LEU A 177 -14.51 -20.01 3.75
N PRO A 178 -15.74 -19.52 4.03
CA PRO A 178 -16.96 -20.32 4.03
C PRO A 178 -17.19 -21.09 2.73
N PHE A 179 -16.89 -20.45 1.60
CA PHE A 179 -17.06 -20.99 0.25
C PHE A 179 -15.75 -20.89 -0.52
N ALA A 180 -14.75 -21.69 -0.15
CA ALA A 180 -13.47 -21.74 -0.85
C ALA A 180 -13.62 -22.35 -2.26
N PHE A 181 -12.98 -21.73 -3.25
CA PHE A 181 -12.88 -22.21 -4.63
C PHE A 181 -11.52 -21.84 -5.23
N SER A 182 -11.01 -22.68 -6.13
CA SER A 182 -9.72 -22.50 -6.81
C SER A 182 -9.86 -22.36 -8.34
N SER A 183 -11.07 -22.56 -8.88
CA SER A 183 -11.36 -22.45 -10.30
C SER A 183 -12.77 -21.94 -10.58
N GLY A 184 -13.01 -21.44 -11.80
CA GLY A 184 -14.34 -21.01 -12.22
C GLY A 184 -15.36 -22.16 -12.21
N ALA A 185 -14.94 -23.40 -12.51
CA ALA A 185 -15.81 -24.56 -12.44
C ALA A 185 -16.25 -24.88 -11.00
N GLU A 186 -15.33 -24.77 -10.03
CA GLU A 186 -15.65 -24.94 -8.61
C GLU A 186 -16.58 -23.83 -8.11
N LEU A 187 -16.33 -22.58 -8.50
CA LEU A 187 -17.20 -21.45 -8.16
C LEU A 187 -18.64 -21.67 -8.63
N LEU A 188 -18.83 -22.13 -9.87
CA LEU A 188 -20.15 -22.45 -10.41
C LEU A 188 -20.80 -23.63 -9.67
N ALA A 189 -20.03 -24.69 -9.37
CA ALA A 189 -20.54 -25.85 -8.64
C ALA A 189 -20.99 -25.48 -7.21
N VAL A 190 -20.26 -24.60 -6.52
CA VAL A 190 -20.66 -24.06 -5.21
C VAL A 190 -21.95 -23.26 -5.34
N GLY A 191 -22.06 -22.39 -6.36
CA GLY A 191 -23.28 -21.61 -6.60
C GLY A 191 -24.52 -22.46 -6.84
N GLU A 192 -24.39 -23.52 -7.63
CA GLU A 192 -25.48 -24.49 -7.86
C GLU A 192 -25.85 -25.27 -6.60
N ALA A 193 -24.86 -25.77 -5.85
CA ALA A 193 -25.08 -26.55 -4.63
C ALA A 193 -25.74 -25.72 -3.51
N GLU A 194 -25.36 -24.46 -3.39
CA GLU A 194 -25.77 -23.56 -2.32
C GLU A 194 -26.97 -22.68 -2.69
N GLY A 195 -27.40 -22.69 -3.97
CA GLY A 195 -28.44 -21.79 -4.49
C GLY A 195 -28.05 -20.31 -4.41
N LYS A 196 -26.76 -20.00 -4.52
CA LYS A 196 -26.18 -18.66 -4.33
C LYS A 196 -25.60 -18.13 -5.64
N SER A 197 -25.73 -16.82 -5.89
CA SER A 197 -25.02 -16.18 -6.99
C SER A 197 -23.52 -16.04 -6.67
N ILE A 198 -22.69 -15.72 -7.67
CA ILE A 198 -21.26 -15.41 -7.45
C ILE A 198 -21.10 -14.28 -6.45
N ALA A 199 -21.95 -13.25 -6.51
CA ALA A 199 -21.90 -12.12 -5.59
C ALA A 199 -22.22 -12.54 -4.14
N ASP A 200 -23.19 -13.44 -3.95
CA ASP A 200 -23.54 -13.97 -2.62
C ASP A 200 -22.40 -14.83 -2.05
N ILE A 201 -21.74 -15.61 -2.90
CA ILE A 201 -20.55 -16.41 -2.52
C ILE A 201 -19.40 -15.49 -2.09
N VAL A 202 -19.07 -14.48 -2.90
CA VAL A 202 -17.99 -13.53 -2.58
C VAL A 202 -18.33 -12.76 -1.31
N ARG A 203 -19.57 -12.25 -1.16
CA ARG A 203 -20.00 -11.54 0.06
C ARG A 203 -19.88 -12.42 1.31
N ALA A 204 -20.33 -13.67 1.24
CA ALA A 204 -20.20 -14.59 2.36
C ALA A 204 -18.73 -14.94 2.67
N ASN A 205 -17.85 -14.94 1.66
CA ASN A 205 -16.42 -15.06 1.90
C ASN A 205 -15.85 -13.79 2.56
N GLU A 206 -16.27 -12.58 2.15
CA GLU A 206 -15.81 -11.31 2.74
C GLU A 206 -16.06 -11.22 4.24
N ALA A 207 -17.15 -11.84 4.72
CA ALA A 207 -17.48 -11.97 6.14
C ALA A 207 -16.40 -12.69 6.97
N ALA A 208 -15.46 -13.40 6.33
CA ALA A 208 -14.32 -14.02 6.99
C ALA A 208 -13.21 -13.03 7.38
N TRP A 209 -13.19 -11.83 6.77
CA TRP A 209 -12.19 -10.78 7.03
C TRP A 209 -12.74 -9.57 7.77
N ARG A 210 -13.98 -9.17 7.47
CA ARG A 210 -14.61 -7.97 8.01
C ARG A 210 -16.12 -8.14 8.05
N ASP A 211 -16.84 -7.32 8.80
CA ASP A 211 -18.30 -7.45 8.86
C ASP A 211 -18.99 -6.94 7.57
N ASP A 212 -20.29 -7.24 7.43
CA ASP A 212 -21.07 -6.84 6.25
C ASP A 212 -21.16 -5.32 6.09
N ALA A 213 -21.23 -4.57 7.21
CA ALA A 213 -21.35 -3.11 7.18
C ALA A 213 -20.03 -2.45 6.76
N GLU A 214 -18.89 -2.97 7.22
CA GLU A 214 -17.54 -2.58 6.78
C GLU A 214 -17.33 -2.91 5.30
N THR A 215 -17.83 -4.07 4.85
CA THR A 215 -17.78 -4.44 3.42
C THR A 215 -18.59 -3.48 2.56
N ASP A 216 -19.81 -3.13 2.97
CA ASP A 216 -20.65 -2.18 2.25
C ASP A 216 -20.04 -0.77 2.23
N ALA A 217 -19.53 -0.29 3.36
CA ALA A 217 -18.84 1.00 3.46
C ALA A 217 -17.60 1.04 2.55
N PHE A 218 -16.82 -0.03 2.49
CA PHE A 218 -15.68 -0.15 1.57
C PHE A 218 -16.12 -0.07 0.11
N LEU A 219 -17.15 -0.83 -0.30
CA LEU A 219 -17.68 -0.79 -1.67
C LEU A 219 -18.24 0.58 -2.05
N ASP A 220 -18.94 1.25 -1.13
CA ASP A 220 -19.43 2.62 -1.32
C ASP A 220 -18.29 3.62 -1.49
N SER A 221 -17.23 3.49 -0.71
CA SER A 221 -16.02 4.32 -0.85
C SER A 221 -15.33 4.11 -2.21
N LEU A 222 -15.25 2.86 -2.67
CA LEU A 222 -14.66 2.52 -3.97
C LEU A 222 -15.48 3.13 -5.11
N ARG A 223 -16.82 2.99 -5.06
CA ARG A 223 -17.73 3.61 -6.03
C ARG A 223 -17.56 5.13 -6.04
N ALA A 224 -17.54 5.76 -4.88
CA ALA A 224 -17.37 7.21 -4.77
C ALA A 224 -16.04 7.68 -5.37
N ALA A 225 -14.94 6.98 -5.09
CA ALA A 225 -13.62 7.28 -5.64
C ALA A 225 -13.60 7.14 -7.17
N MET A 226 -14.17 6.07 -7.71
CA MET A 226 -14.28 5.86 -9.17
C MET A 226 -15.11 6.96 -9.84
N SER A 227 -16.26 7.34 -9.27
CA SER A 227 -17.09 8.42 -9.79
C SER A 227 -16.38 9.77 -9.73
N ALA A 228 -15.72 10.10 -8.62
CA ALA A 228 -14.95 11.33 -8.47
C ALA A 228 -13.77 11.39 -9.46
N CYS A 229 -13.11 10.27 -9.75
CA CYS A 229 -12.07 10.17 -10.78
C CYS A 229 -12.62 10.51 -12.17
N ILE A 230 -13.77 9.94 -12.54
CA ILE A 230 -14.45 10.22 -13.83
C ILE A 230 -14.81 11.70 -13.92
N GLU A 231 -15.44 12.27 -12.89
CA GLU A 231 -15.81 13.69 -12.88
C GLU A 231 -14.60 14.61 -13.00
N ARG A 232 -13.49 14.29 -12.32
CA ARG A 232 -12.23 15.04 -12.42
C ARG A 232 -11.65 14.98 -13.83
N GLY A 233 -11.64 13.79 -14.44
CA GLY A 233 -11.21 13.60 -15.82
C GLY A 233 -12.07 14.35 -16.84
N MET A 234 -13.37 14.51 -16.58
CA MET A 234 -14.27 15.31 -17.41
C MET A 234 -14.06 16.83 -17.27
N ARG A 235 -13.51 17.30 -16.15
CA ARG A 235 -13.23 18.72 -15.88
C ARG A 235 -11.81 19.14 -16.26
N GLY A 236 -10.87 18.20 -16.31
CA GLY A 236 -9.49 18.48 -16.69
C GLY A 236 -9.37 18.88 -18.15
N GLU A 237 -8.84 20.07 -18.42
CA GLU A 237 -8.33 20.41 -19.74
C GLU A 237 -6.95 19.74 -19.91
N GLY A 238 -6.78 19.00 -21.01
CA GLY A 238 -5.52 18.35 -21.39
C GLY A 238 -4.62 19.25 -22.20
#